data_AF-A0A2M7SL68-F1
#
_entry.id   AF-A0A2M7SL68-F1
#
_cell.length_a   1.000
_cell.length_b   1.000
_cell.length_c   1.000
_cell.angle_alpha   90.00
_cell.angle_beta   90.00
_cell.angle_gamma   90.00
#
_symmetry.space_group_name_H-M   'P 1'
#
loop_
_entity.id
_entity.type
_entity.pdbx_description
1 polymer ?
#
loop_
_entity_poly.entity_id
_entity_poly.type
_entity_poly.pdbx_seq_one_letter_code
_entity_poly.pdbx_strand_id
1 'polypeptide(L)' 'MDWRKFIHSDPEVLLGKPVVKGTRLSVEFILGLFSEGWTEQQILENYPTLTKESLHAVFAFATECMREELLYAIPAEAV' A
#
# COMPACT_ATOMS: atom_id res chain seq x y z
N MET A 1 -14.04 2.12 2.05
CA MET A 1 -13.45 0.78 1.85
C MET A 1 -12.96 0.28 3.19
N ASP A 2 -13.33 -0.93 3.62
CA ASP A 2 -12.78 -1.52 4.83
C ASP A 2 -11.49 -2.29 4.48
N TRP A 3 -10.36 -1.59 4.53
CA TRP A 3 -9.06 -2.13 4.11
C TRP A 3 -8.57 -3.26 5.02
N ARG A 4 -9.03 -3.32 6.28
CA ARG A 4 -8.65 -4.34 7.29
C ARG A 4 -9.06 -5.76 6.88
N LYS A 5 -9.98 -5.87 5.92
CA LYS A 5 -10.33 -7.15 5.28
C LYS A 5 -9.21 -7.70 4.40
N PHE A 6 -8.35 -6.86 3.84
CA PHE A 6 -7.34 -7.21 2.85
C PHE A 6 -5.91 -7.06 3.34
N ILE A 7 -5.65 -6.19 4.33
CA ILE A 7 -4.31 -5.99 4.89
C ILE A 7 -4.28 -6.50 6.32
N HIS A 8 -3.16 -7.10 6.70
CA HIS A 8 -2.86 -7.45 8.09
C HIS A 8 -1.42 -7.07 8.43
N SER A 9 -1.14 -7.00 9.72
CA SER A 9 0.21 -6.93 10.27
C SER A 9 0.33 -8.08 11.25
N ASP A 10 1.39 -8.85 11.12
CA ASP A 10 1.71 -9.98 11.98
C ASP A 10 3.22 -9.92 12.28
N PRO A 11 3.66 -9.83 13.56
CA PRO A 11 5.08 -9.81 13.91
C PRO A 11 5.90 -10.97 13.32
N GLU A 12 5.27 -12.13 13.09
CA GLU A 12 5.91 -13.30 12.51
C GLU A 12 6.06 -13.20 10.98
N VAL A 13 5.34 -12.27 10.33
CA VAL A 13 5.36 -12.03 8.88
C VAL A 13 6.02 -10.70 8.57
N LEU A 14 7.15 -10.72 7.86
CA LEU A 14 7.90 -9.50 7.48
C LEU A 14 8.13 -8.54 8.66
N LEU A 15 8.41 -9.09 9.85
CA LEU A 15 8.68 -8.32 11.07
C LEU A 15 7.54 -7.36 11.46
N GLY A 16 6.28 -7.72 11.19
CA GLY A 16 5.13 -6.89 11.50
C GLY A 16 4.82 -5.80 10.47
N LYS A 17 5.52 -5.77 9.33
CA LYS A 17 5.15 -4.83 8.25
C LYS A 17 3.73 -5.11 7.75
N PRO A 18 2.91 -4.08 7.47
CA PRO A 18 1.60 -4.27 6.85
C PRO A 18 1.72 -4.95 5.49
N VAL A 19 1.00 -6.06 5.31
CA VAL A 19 1.03 -6.92 4.12
C VAL A 19 -0.36 -7.22 3.61
N VAL A 20 -0.48 -7.48 2.31
CA VAL A 20 -1.73 -7.96 1.72
C VAL A 20 -1.94 -9.43 2.12
N LYS A 21 -3.11 -9.74 2.69
CA LYS A 21 -3.49 -11.08 3.16
C LYS A 21 -3.33 -12.12 2.07
N GLY A 22 -2.82 -13.29 2.46
CA GLY A 22 -2.54 -14.38 1.52
C GLY A 22 -1.30 -14.15 0.65
N THR A 23 -0.53 -13.09 0.90
CA THR A 23 0.72 -12.79 0.20
C THR A 23 1.84 -12.47 1.18
N ARG A 24 3.06 -12.34 0.68
CA ARG A 24 4.19 -11.72 1.39
C ARG A 24 4.57 -10.36 0.79
N LEU A 25 3.60 -9.66 0.21
CA LEU A 25 3.80 -8.35 -0.42
C LEU A 25 3.38 -7.27 0.58
N SER A 26 4.35 -6.41 0.96
CA SER A 26 4.07 -5.29 1.85
C SER A 26 3.31 -4.19 1.14
N VAL A 27 2.57 -3.39 1.91
CA VAL A 27 1.89 -2.19 1.40
C VAL A 27 2.91 -1.21 0.82
N GLU A 28 4.03 -1.02 1.51
CA GLU A 28 5.17 -0.20 1.07
C GLU A 28 5.70 -0.63 -0.31
N PHE A 29 5.90 -1.93 -0.51
CA PHE A 29 6.40 -2.46 -1.79
C PHE A 29 5.44 -2.16 -2.94
N ILE A 30 4.14 -2.38 -2.73
CA ILE A 30 3.13 -2.13 -3.76
C ILE A 30 3.05 -0.63 -4.11
N LEU A 31 3.08 0.26 -3.11
CA LEU A 31 3.14 1.71 -3.35
C LEU A 31 4.44 2.13 -4.05
N GLY A 32 5.55 1.45 -3.77
CA GLY A 32 6.82 1.62 -4.48
C GLY A 32 6.70 1.33 -5.97
N LEU A 33 6.07 0.23 -6.36
CA LEU A 33 5.82 -0.10 -7.77
C LEU A 33 5.03 1.02 -8.48
N PHE A 34 3.96 1.52 -7.84
CA PHE A 34 3.21 2.65 -8.38
C PHE A 34 4.06 3.92 -8.49
N SER A 35 4.96 4.16 -7.54
CA SER A 35 5.88 5.31 -7.56
C SER A 35 6.92 5.20 -8.68
N GLU A 36 7.31 3.99 -9.06
CA GLU A 36 8.16 3.70 -10.21
C GLU A 36 7.41 3.76 -11.56
N GLY A 37 6.10 4.03 -11.53
CA GLY A 37 5.27 4.19 -12.73
C GLY A 37 4.61 2.90 -13.23
N TRP A 38 4.59 1.84 -12.42
CA TRP A 38 3.87 0.61 -12.78
C TRP A 38 2.35 0.85 -12.80
N THR A 39 1.69 0.25 -13.78
CA THR A 39 0.24 0.25 -13.88
C THR A 39 -0.39 -0.85 -13.03
N GLU A 40 -1.65 -0.65 -12.63
CA GLU A 40 -2.44 -1.68 -11.95
C GLU A 40 -2.44 -3.02 -12.70
N GLN A 41 -2.58 -2.97 -14.03
CA GLN A 41 -2.57 -4.15 -14.88
C GLN A 41 -1.23 -4.90 -14.79
N GLN A 42 -0.10 -4.21 -14.90
CA GLN A 42 1.22 -4.84 -14.79
C GLN A 42 1.41 -5.48 -13.41
N ILE A 43 0.94 -4.84 -12.34
CA ILE A 43 1.01 -5.40 -10.98
C ILE A 43 0.17 -6.67 -10.89
N LEU A 44 -1.08 -6.67 -11.37
CA LEU A 44 -1.95 -7.85 -11.34
C LEU A 44 -1.44 -9.00 -12.21
N GLU A 45 -0.80 -8.70 -13.34
CA GLU A 45 -0.19 -9.70 -14.21
C GLU A 45 1.05 -10.34 -13.58
N ASN A 46 1.90 -9.55 -12.90
CA ASN A 46 3.12 -10.05 -12.25
C ASN A 46 2.85 -10.67 -10.87
N TYR A 47 1.77 -10.28 -10.20
CA TYR A 47 1.37 -10.79 -8.89
C TYR A 47 -0.10 -11.28 -8.91
N PRO A 48 -0.37 -12.47 -9.48
CA PRO A 48 -1.74 -12.96 -9.69
C PRO A 48 -2.55 -13.25 -8.42
N THR A 49 -1.89 -13.26 -7.26
CA THR A 49 -2.56 -13.40 -5.95
C THR A 49 -3.19 -12.10 -5.47
N LEU A 50 -2.87 -10.98 -6.11
CA LEU A 50 -3.51 -9.70 -5.85
C LEU A 50 -4.82 -9.59 -6.62
N THR A 51 -5.75 -8.83 -6.05
CA THR A 51 -7.01 -8.46 -6.70
C THR A 51 -7.11 -6.94 -6.77
N LYS A 52 -8.02 -6.45 -7.60
CA LYS A 52 -8.27 -5.00 -7.68
C LYS A 52 -8.67 -4.42 -6.33
N GLU A 53 -9.46 -5.17 -5.57
CA GLU A 53 -9.89 -4.78 -4.23
C GLU A 53 -8.73 -4.75 -3.24
N SER A 54 -7.76 -5.67 -3.35
CA SER A 54 -6.57 -5.62 -2.49
C SER A 54 -5.67 -4.43 -2.82
N LEU A 55 -5.53 -4.06 -4.10
CA LEU A 55 -4.83 -2.85 -4.50
C LEU A 55 -5.54 -1.58 -4.01
N HIS A 56 -6.87 -1.51 -4.11
CA HIS A 56 -7.63 -0.41 -3.52
C HIS A 56 -7.47 -0.35 -2.00
N ALA A 57 -7.36 -1.49 -1.32
CA ALA A 57 -7.12 -1.53 0.12
C ALA A 57 -5.75 -0.97 0.50
N VAL A 58 -4.71 -1.18 -0.32
CA VAL A 58 -3.36 -0.58 -0.13
C VAL A 58 -3.46 0.94 -0.07
N PHE A 59 -4.12 1.57 -1.04
CA PHE A 59 -4.30 3.03 -1.03
C PHE A 59 -5.19 3.51 0.13
N ALA A 60 -6.24 2.76 0.45
CA ALA A 60 -7.13 3.10 1.57
C ALA A 60 -6.41 3.03 2.92
N PHE A 61 -5.54 2.04 3.14
CA PHE A 61 -4.68 1.97 4.31
C PHE A 61 -3.74 3.18 4.38
N ALA A 62 -3.02 3.48 3.30
CA ALA A 62 -2.08 4.59 3.27
C ALA A 62 -2.78 5.94 3.55
N THR A 63 -3.97 6.14 2.99
CA THR A 63 -4.80 7.32 3.23
C THR A 63 -5.20 7.44 4.71
N GLU A 64 -5.53 6.33 5.36
CA GLU A 64 -5.88 6.32 6.79
C GLU A 64 -4.66 6.65 7.66
N CYS A 65 -3.50 6.05 7.39
CA CYS A 65 -2.24 6.38 8.08
C CYS A 65 -1.89 7.86 7.96
N MET A 66 -1.95 8.43 6.75
CA MET A 66 -1.68 9.86 6.52
C MET A 66 -2.68 10.77 7.24
N ARG A 67 -3.94 10.35 7.37
CA ARG A 67 -4.98 11.11 8.06
C ARG A 67 -4.73 11.14 9.57
N GLU A 68 -4.32 10.02 10.15
CA GLU A 68 -3.98 9.93 11.56
C GLU A 68 -2.72 10.73 11.88
N GLU A 69 -1.77 10.82 10.95
CA GLU A 69 -0.51 11.56 11.13
C GLU A 69 -0.57 13.07 10.85
N LEU A 70 -1.68 13.64 10.35
CA LEU A 70 -1.88 15.09 10.14
C LEU A 70 -0.62 15.83 9.62
N LEU A 71 -0.22 15.60 8.36
CA LEU A 71 0.96 16.24 7.76
C LEU A 71 0.62 17.43 6.86
N TYR A 72 1.01 18.64 7.27
CA TYR A 72 1.10 19.87 6.45
C TYR A 72 2.16 20.81 7.09
N ALA A 73 2.95 21.64 6.41
CA ALA A 73 2.85 22.18 5.06
C ALA A 73 4.20 22.18 4.31
N ILE A 74 4.12 22.23 2.98
CA ILE A 74 5.26 22.37 2.08
C ILE A 74 5.22 23.77 1.43
N PRO A 75 6.14 24.70 1.78
CA PRO A 75 6.46 25.84 0.95
C PRO A 75 7.48 25.41 -0.12
N ALA A 76 7.25 25.82 -1.38
CA ALA A 76 8.19 25.58 -2.47
C ALA A 76 9.54 26.26 -2.19
N GLU A 77 10.63 25.58 -2.51
CA GLU A 77 11.96 26.20 -2.59
C GLU A 77 11.94 27.26 -3.69
N ALA A 78 12.49 28.45 -3.41
CA ALA A 78 12.81 29.41 -4.44
C ALA A 78 13.94 28.80 -5.31
N VAL A 79 13.66 28.76 -6.62
CA VAL A 79 14.48 28.25 -7.73
C VAL A 79 15.97 28.47 -7.56
#